data_AF-A0A355T9H7-F1
#
_entry.id   AF-A0A355T9H7-F1
#
_cell.length_a   1.000
_cell.length_b   1.000
_cell.length_c   1.000
_cell.angle_alpha   90.00
_cell.angle_beta   90.00
_cell.angle_gamma   90.00
#
_symmetry.space_group_name_H-M   'P 1'
#
loop_
_entity.id
_entity.type
_entity.pdbx_description
1 polymer ?
#
loop_
_entity_poly.entity_id
_entity_poly.type
_entity_poly.pdbx_seq_one_letter_code
_entity_poly.pdbx_strand_id
1 'polypeptide(L)'
;MKTLFALLLLLLVPPAYASADPVVGYWETEDHDAVIEFLPCEDSFCGRFVWLKEDSAENPSLDDLNTNVDKRGRPLCGLTFLGGFEKEDEGVYKSGWIYSP
;
A
#
# COMPACT_ATOMS: atom_id res chain seq x y z
N MET A 1 17.56 1.93 53.02
CA MET A 1 18.44 2.64 52.05
C MET A 1 18.76 1.84 50.77
N LYS A 2 18.28 0.59 50.61
CA LYS A 2 18.58 -0.25 49.42
C LYS A 2 17.51 -0.26 48.32
N THR A 3 16.34 0.32 48.59
CA THR A 3 15.17 0.24 47.69
C THR A 3 14.97 1.46 46.79
N LEU A 4 15.64 2.60 47.05
CA LEU A 4 15.47 3.82 46.24
C LEU A 4 16.30 3.84 44.94
N PHE A 5 17.33 3.01 44.81
CA PHE A 5 18.19 3.01 43.62
C PHE A 5 17.57 2.27 42.41
N ALA A 6 16.56 1.43 42.64
CA ALA A 6 15.93 0.65 41.58
C ALA A 6 14.92 1.45 40.74
N LEU A 7 14.38 2.55 41.26
CA LEU A 7 13.32 3.32 40.59
C LEU A 7 13.86 4.31 39.55
N LEU A 8 15.15 4.67 39.62
CA LEU A 8 15.75 5.67 38.72
C LEU A 8 16.27 5.08 37.39
N LEU A 9 16.30 3.75 37.25
CA LEU A 9 16.81 3.08 36.04
C LEU A 9 15.76 2.90 34.92
N LEU A 10 14.48 3.19 35.17
CA LEU A 10 13.41 2.94 34.18
C LEU A 10 13.26 4.02 33.10
N LEU A 11 14.04 5.12 33.15
CA LEU A 11 13.86 6.29 32.28
C LEU A 11 14.79 6.35 31.06
N LEU A 12 15.57 5.29 30.79
CA LEU A 12 16.58 5.27 29.71
C LEU A 12 16.22 4.42 28.49
N VAL A 13 14.96 4.05 28.28
CA VAL A 13 14.57 3.32 27.07
C VAL A 13 14.47 4.32 25.90
N PRO A 14 15.34 4.22 24.87
CA PRO A 14 15.20 5.05 23.68
C PRO A 14 13.89 4.70 22.97
N PRO A 15 13.20 5.69 22.37
CA PRO A 15 12.01 5.40 21.57
C PRO A 15 12.38 4.46 20.43
N ALA A 16 11.68 3.34 20.34
CA ALA A 16 11.74 2.46 19.18
C ALA A 16 10.98 3.15 18.04
N TYR A 17 11.71 3.62 17.03
CA TYR A 17 11.10 4.06 15.78
C TYR A 17 10.81 2.81 14.95
N ALA A 18 9.54 2.45 14.82
CA ALA A 18 9.14 1.47 13.83
C ALA A 18 9.36 2.11 12.44
N SER A 19 10.30 1.57 11.66
CA SER A 19 10.39 1.91 10.23
C SER A 19 9.12 1.43 9.56
N ALA A 20 8.60 2.22 8.62
CA ALA A 20 7.62 1.71 7.68
C ALA A 20 8.20 0.48 6.97
N ASP A 21 7.32 -0.46 6.66
CA ASP A 21 7.69 -1.62 5.86
C ASP A 21 8.17 -1.16 4.48
N PRO A 22 9.28 -1.71 3.92
CA PRO A 22 9.87 -1.21 2.68
C PRO A 22 8.96 -1.32 1.45
N VAL A 23 7.90 -2.14 1.48
CA VAL A 23 6.91 -2.19 0.39
C VAL A 23 6.03 -0.94 0.35
N VAL A 24 5.89 -0.22 1.46
CA VAL A 24 5.03 0.95 1.57
C VAL A 24 5.64 2.13 0.83
N GLY A 25 4.91 2.68 -0.12
CA GLY A 25 5.38 3.81 -0.93
C GLY A 25 4.80 3.82 -2.34
N TYR A 26 5.43 4.62 -3.20
CA TYR A 26 5.05 4.75 -4.60
C TYR A 26 5.99 3.92 -5.48
N TRP A 27 5.41 3.17 -6.40
CA TRP A 27 6.10 2.28 -7.32
C TRP A 27 5.65 2.56 -8.73
N GLU A 28 6.60 2.63 -9.66
CA GLU A 28 6.32 2.70 -11.09
C GLU A 28 6.15 1.28 -11.64
N THR A 29 5.19 1.07 -12.53
CA THR A 29 5.04 -0.18 -13.26
C THR A 29 6.21 -0.40 -14.21
N GLU A 30 6.53 -1.66 -14.52
CA GLU A 30 7.62 -2.00 -15.45
C GLU A 30 7.43 -1.37 -16.84
N ASP A 31 6.19 -1.25 -17.30
CA ASP A 31 5.84 -0.63 -18.58
C ASP A 31 5.88 0.91 -18.57
N HIS A 32 6.17 1.54 -17.42
CA HIS A 32 6.22 2.99 -17.24
C HIS A 32 4.91 3.71 -17.63
N ASP A 33 3.78 3.05 -17.41
CA ASP A 33 2.45 3.53 -17.77
C ASP A 33 1.56 3.85 -16.56
N ALA A 34 2.00 3.49 -15.35
CA ALA A 34 1.30 3.82 -14.12
C ALA A 34 2.24 3.97 -12.92
N VAL A 35 1.78 4.73 -11.93
CA VAL A 35 2.34 4.75 -10.58
C VAL A 35 1.29 4.23 -9.62
N ILE A 36 1.71 3.30 -8.78
CA ILE A 36 0.88 2.66 -7.76
C ILE A 36 1.38 3.05 -6.38
N GLU A 37 0.47 3.28 -5.46
CA GLU A 37 0.79 3.44 -4.04
C GLU A 37 0.50 2.12 -3.34
N PHE A 38 1.53 1.52 -2.75
CA PHE A 38 1.40 0.41 -1.81
C PHE A 38 1.28 0.96 -0.39
N LEU A 39 0.24 0.52 0.32
CA LEU A 39 -0.08 0.98 1.66
C LEU A 39 -0.68 -0.13 2.53
N PRO A 40 -0.55 -0.05 3.86
CA PRO A 40 -1.31 -0.91 4.76
C PRO A 40 -2.82 -0.71 4.58
N CYS A 41 -3.59 -1.79 4.62
CA CYS A 41 -5.05 -1.82 4.59
C CYS A 41 -5.58 -2.93 5.49
N GLU A 42 -6.45 -2.60 6.45
CA GLU A 42 -6.87 -3.54 7.51
C GLU A 42 -5.64 -4.28 8.09
N ASP A 43 -5.63 -5.62 8.05
CA ASP A 43 -4.52 -6.47 8.50
C ASP A 43 -3.58 -6.94 7.36
N SER A 44 -3.55 -6.22 6.23
CA SER A 44 -2.80 -6.61 5.01
C SER A 44 -2.16 -5.41 4.30
N PHE A 45 -1.55 -5.65 3.13
CA PHE A 45 -1.10 -4.62 2.21
C PHE A 45 -1.98 -4.57 0.96
N CYS A 46 -2.28 -3.34 0.51
CA CYS A 46 -3.06 -3.05 -0.67
C CYS A 46 -2.31 -2.08 -1.59
N GLY A 47 -2.79 -1.99 -2.83
CA GLY A 47 -2.27 -1.06 -3.81
C GLY A 47 -3.39 -0.41 -4.62
N ARG A 48 -3.22 0.87 -4.89
CA ARG A 48 -4.11 1.67 -5.75
C ARG A 48 -3.31 2.42 -6.81
N PHE A 49 -3.91 2.65 -7.97
CA PHE A 49 -3.34 3.58 -8.94
C PHE A 49 -3.39 5.01 -8.38
N VAL A 50 -2.30 5.75 -8.53
CA VAL A 50 -2.22 7.18 -8.19
C VAL A 50 -1.86 8.06 -9.38
N TRP A 51 -1.41 7.45 -10.47
CA TRP A 51 -1.19 8.10 -11.75
C TRP A 51 -1.22 7.05 -12.86
N LEU A 52 -1.78 7.39 -14.01
CA LEU A 52 -1.66 6.60 -15.23
C LEU A 52 -1.29 7.54 -16.38
N LYS A 53 -0.50 7.06 -17.32
CA LYS A 53 0.06 7.85 -18.43
C LYS A 53 -0.99 8.46 -19.34
N GLU A 54 -2.05 7.72 -19.61
CA GLU A 54 -3.16 8.13 -20.49
C GLU A 54 -4.30 8.86 -19.74
N ASP A 55 -4.16 9.03 -18.41
CA ASP A 55 -5.16 9.68 -17.55
C ASP A 55 -5.01 11.20 -17.55
N SER A 56 -6.14 11.91 -17.63
CA SER A 56 -6.20 13.37 -17.54
C SER A 56 -7.52 13.84 -16.94
N ALA A 57 -7.61 15.11 -16.53
CA ALA A 57 -8.83 15.66 -15.96
C ALA A 57 -9.98 15.67 -16.98
N GLU A 58 -9.69 15.89 -18.26
CA GLU A 58 -10.66 15.91 -19.35
C GLU A 58 -11.00 14.52 -19.90
N ASN A 59 -10.06 13.58 -19.79
CA ASN A 59 -10.20 12.20 -20.27
C ASN A 59 -9.66 11.22 -19.21
N PRO A 60 -10.47 10.88 -18.19
CA PRO A 60 -10.04 9.94 -17.18
C PRO A 60 -9.95 8.52 -17.75
N SER A 61 -8.90 7.78 -17.37
CA SER A 61 -8.79 6.34 -17.64
C SER A 61 -9.85 5.60 -16.84
N LEU A 62 -10.70 4.84 -17.52
CA LEU A 62 -11.82 4.11 -16.92
C LEU A 62 -11.59 2.60 -16.99
N ASP A 63 -12.33 1.86 -16.16
CA ASP A 63 -12.35 0.39 -16.14
C ASP A 63 -13.21 -0.21 -17.28
N ASP A 64 -13.07 0.32 -18.49
CA ASP A 64 -14.00 0.13 -19.62
C ASP A 64 -14.07 -1.32 -20.15
N LEU A 65 -13.02 -2.10 -19.92
CA LEU A 65 -12.96 -3.52 -20.28
C LEU A 65 -13.56 -4.46 -19.22
N ASN A 66 -14.08 -3.95 -18.10
CA ASN A 66 -14.65 -4.79 -17.05
C ASN A 66 -15.79 -5.69 -17.58
N THR A 67 -15.77 -6.97 -17.24
CA THR A 67 -16.84 -7.90 -17.64
C THR A 67 -18.20 -7.53 -17.03
N ASN A 68 -18.21 -6.90 -15.85
CA ASN A 68 -19.40 -6.31 -15.27
C ASN A 68 -19.60 -4.88 -15.80
N VAL A 69 -20.68 -4.68 -16.56
CA VAL A 69 -21.05 -3.41 -17.19
C VAL A 69 -21.17 -2.27 -16.17
N ASP A 70 -21.65 -2.56 -14.96
CA ASP A 70 -21.86 -1.55 -13.91
C ASP A 70 -20.54 -0.98 -13.36
N LYS A 71 -19.41 -1.67 -13.60
CA LYS A 71 -18.09 -1.22 -13.18
C LYS A 71 -17.35 -0.39 -14.22
N ARG A 72 -17.78 -0.42 -15.49
CA ARG A 72 -17.04 0.18 -16.62
C ARG A 72 -16.88 1.69 -16.55
N GLY A 73 -17.74 2.38 -15.81
CA GLY A 73 -17.69 3.83 -15.65
C GLY A 73 -16.80 4.33 -14.51
N ARG A 74 -16.17 3.45 -13.73
CA ARG A 74 -15.34 3.88 -12.59
C ARG A 74 -13.93 4.29 -13.06
N PRO A 75 -13.38 5.40 -12.54
CA PRO A 75 -11.99 5.77 -12.81
C PRO A 75 -11.01 4.71 -12.31
N LEU A 76 -9.91 4.52 -13.05
CA LEU A 76 -8.78 3.70 -12.62
C LEU A 76 -7.91 4.42 -11.60
N CYS A 77 -7.69 5.73 -11.74
CA CYS A 77 -6.99 6.50 -10.72
C CYS A 77 -7.76 6.47 -9.40
N GLY A 78 -7.08 6.08 -8.31
CA GLY A 78 -7.67 5.82 -7.00
C GLY A 78 -8.29 4.43 -6.82
N LEU A 79 -8.40 3.61 -7.87
CA LEU A 79 -8.92 2.25 -7.78
C LEU A 79 -7.93 1.34 -7.04
N THR A 80 -8.37 0.76 -5.93
CA THR A 80 -7.65 -0.36 -5.30
C THR A 80 -7.78 -1.59 -6.19
N PHE A 81 -6.68 -2.01 -6.80
CA PHE A 81 -6.63 -3.12 -7.75
C PHE A 81 -5.79 -4.30 -7.23
N LEU A 82 -5.11 -4.15 -6.11
CA LEU A 82 -4.45 -5.27 -5.44
C LEU A 82 -4.64 -5.17 -3.92
N GLY A 83 -4.72 -6.30 -3.24
CA GLY A 83 -4.99 -6.34 -1.81
C GLY A 83 -4.86 -7.72 -1.19
N GLY A 84 -4.94 -7.79 0.14
CA GLY A 84 -4.82 -9.04 0.89
C GLY A 84 -3.40 -9.61 0.93
N PHE A 85 -2.39 -8.79 0.63
CA PHE A 85 -1.00 -9.24 0.71
C PHE A 85 -0.55 -9.29 2.17
N GLU A 86 -0.06 -10.45 2.59
CA GLU A 86 0.50 -10.68 3.92
C GLU A 86 2.01 -10.79 3.83
N LYS A 87 2.72 -10.17 4.77
CA LYS A 87 4.18 -10.29 4.85
C LYS A 87 4.56 -11.62 5.48
N GLU A 88 5.30 -12.43 4.73
CA GLU A 88 5.77 -13.75 5.16
C GLU A 88 7.25 -13.71 5.58
N ASP A 89 8.05 -12.86 4.92
CA ASP A 89 9.48 -12.67 5.19
C ASP A 89 9.94 -11.26 4.77
N GLU A 90 11.20 -10.92 4.96
CA GLU A 90 11.80 -9.69 4.47
C GLU A 90 11.69 -9.60 2.94
N GLY A 91 10.90 -8.63 2.45
CA GLY A 91 10.67 -8.43 1.02
C GLY A 91 9.74 -9.47 0.37
N VAL A 92 9.10 -10.35 1.14
CA VAL A 92 8.21 -11.39 0.61
C VAL A 92 6.78 -11.19 1.10
N TYR A 93 5.86 -10.97 0.16
CA TYR A 93 4.43 -10.76 0.41
C TYR A 93 3.60 -11.74 -0.43
N LYS A 94 2.61 -12.42 0.18
CA LYS A 94 1.85 -13.50 -0.45
C LYS A 94 0.35 -13.40 -0.14
N SER A 95 -0.42 -14.37 -0.66
CA SER A 95 -1.85 -14.58 -0.39
C SER A 95 -2.81 -13.50 -0.92
N GLY A 96 -2.29 -12.42 -1.47
CA GLY A 96 -3.09 -11.34 -2.05
C GLY A 96 -3.70 -11.68 -3.41
N TRP A 97 -4.48 -10.73 -3.90
CA TRP A 97 -5.11 -10.74 -5.21
C TRP A 97 -4.67 -9.52 -6.01
N ILE A 98 -4.67 -9.66 -7.33
CA ILE A 98 -4.44 -8.57 -8.28
C ILE A 98 -5.57 -8.62 -9.31
N TYR A 99 -6.24 -7.50 -9.48
CA TYR A 99 -7.24 -7.25 -10.49
C TYR A 99 -6.56 -6.64 -11.73
N SER A 100 -6.82 -7.20 -12.90
CA SER A 100 -6.45 -6.57 -14.18
C SER A 100 -7.68 -5.82 -14.72
N PRO A 101 -7.63 -4.47 -14.79
CA PRO A 101 -8.64 -3.69 -15.49
C PRO A 101 -8.70 -4.01 -16.99
#